data_AF-A0A7C5NQ92-F1
#
_entry.id   AF-A0A7C5NQ92-F1
#
_cell.length_a   1.000
_cell.length_b   1.000
_cell.length_c   1.000
_cell.angle_alpha   90.00
_cell.angle_beta   90.00
_cell.angle_gamma   90.00
#
_symmetry.space_group_name_H-M   'P 1'
#
loop_
_entity.id
_entity.type
_entity.pdbx_description
1 polymer ?
#
loop_
_entity_poly.entity_id
_entity_poly.type
_entity_poly.pdbx_seq_one_letter_code
_entity_poly.pdbx_strand_id
1 'polypeptide(L)' 'DKILFGSDWPWNNQQSAKALLAGLALTEKETRAIGYSNAARLLGM' A
#
# COMPACT_ATOMS: atom_id res chain seq x y z
N ASP A 1 -9.92 -0.87 -6.89
CA ASP A 1 -10.33 -1.43 -5.57
C ASP A 1 -9.93 -2.87 -5.29
N LYS A 2 -9.07 -3.51 -6.10
CA LYS A 2 -8.61 -4.90 -5.90
C LYS A 2 -7.10 -5.01 -5.58
N ILE A 3 -6.42 -3.88 -5.37
CA ILE A 3 -4.97 -3.82 -5.14
C ILE A 3 -4.73 -3.36 -3.71
N LEU A 4 -3.86 -4.09 -3.01
CA LEU A 4 -3.43 -3.82 -1.64
C LEU A 4 -1.91 -3.67 -1.61
N PHE A 5 -1.42 -2.80 -0.74
CA PHE A 5 -0.01 -2.70 -0.42
C PHE A 5 0.39 -3.70 0.67
N GLY A 6 1.56 -4.33 0.51
CA GLY A 6 2.18 -5.19 1.51
C GLY A 6 3.70 -5.04 1.46
N SER A 7 4.34 -5.07 2.64
CA SER A 7 5.79 -4.93 2.75
C SER A 7 6.55 -6.25 2.77
N ASP A 8 5.84 -7.38 2.84
CA ASP A 8 6.42 -8.73 2.95
C ASP A 8 7.42 -8.89 4.11
N TRP A 9 7.14 -8.24 5.24
CA TRP A 9 7.97 -8.35 6.44
C TRP A 9 7.79 -9.76 7.06
N PRO A 10 8.87 -10.44 7.52
CA PRO A 10 10.25 -9.97 7.66
C PRO A 10 11.19 -10.26 6.47
N TRP A 11 10.68 -10.79 5.36
CA TRP A 11 11.49 -11.12 4.18
C TRP A 11 11.92 -9.89 3.37
N ASN A 12 11.23 -8.77 3.54
CA ASN A 12 11.58 -7.47 2.96
C ASN A 12 11.40 -6.32 3.98
N ASN A 13 11.92 -5.13 3.66
CA ASN A 13 11.94 -3.95 4.53
C ASN A 13 10.77 -3.00 4.26
N GLN A 14 10.12 -2.55 5.35
CA GLN A 14 9.03 -1.58 5.32
C GLN A 14 9.42 -0.25 4.65
N GLN A 15 10.62 0.27 4.90
CA GLN A 15 11.07 1.53 4.29
C GLN A 15 11.24 1.39 2.78
N SER A 16 11.86 0.30 2.32
CA SER A 16 12.04 0.02 0.89
C SER A 16 10.69 -0.18 0.20
N ALA A 17 9.75 -0.92 0.81
CA ALA A 17 8.40 -1.09 0.27
C ALA A 17 7.64 0.24 0.19
N LYS A 18 7.75 1.11 1.21
CA LYS A 18 7.15 2.45 1.18
C LYS A 18 7.76 3.33 0.09
N ALA A 19 9.09 3.28 -0.09
CA ALA A 19 9.77 4.02 -1.14
C ALA A 19 9.33 3.56 -2.54
N LEU A 20 9.13 2.25 -2.75
CA LEU A 20 8.59 1.71 -3.99
C LEU A 20 7.18 2.23 -4.27
N LEU A 21 6.28 2.21 -3.28
CA LEU A 21 4.92 2.73 -3.43
C LEU A 21 4.93 4.23 -3.77
N ALA A 22 5.80 5.02 -3.13
CA ALA A 22 5.93 6.45 -3.36
C ALA A 22 6.56 6.79 -4.74
N GLY A 23 7.34 5.87 -5.32
CA GLY A 23 7.93 6.02 -6.65
C GLY A 23 6.96 5.73 -7.80
N LEU A 24 5.75 5.23 -7.52
CA LEU A 24 4.74 5.00 -8.54
C LEU A 24 4.07 6.34 -8.92
N ALA A 25 3.79 6.53 -10.20
CA ALA A 25 3.07 7.70 -10.72
C ALA A 25 1.56 7.60 -10.44
N LEU A 26 1.20 7.46 -9.16
CA LEU A 26 -0.17 7.35 -8.69
C LEU A 26 -0.69 8.72 -8.25
N THR A 27 -1.99 8.93 -8.43
CA THR A 27 -2.69 10.06 -7.80
C THR A 27 -2.73 9.89 -6.29
N GLU A 28 -2.95 10.98 -5.55
CA GLU A 28 -3.13 10.91 -4.09
C GLU A 28 -4.26 9.96 -3.68
N LYS A 29 -5.35 9.94 -4.45
CA LYS A 29 -6.49 9.05 -4.23
C LYS A 29 -6.09 7.58 -4.36
N GLU A 30 -5.32 7.24 -5.40
CA GLU A 30 -4.84 5.87 -5.62
C GLU A 30 -3.84 5.44 -4.56
N THR A 31 -2.89 6.31 -4.22
CA THR A 31 -1.91 6.06 -3.15
C THR A 31 -2.60 5.78 -1.82
N ARG A 32 -3.62 6.56 -1.46
CA ARG A 32 -4.43 6.32 -0.25
C ARG A 32 -5.21 5.00 -0.35
N ALA A 33 -5.81 4.72 -1.50
CA ALA A 33 -6.60 3.51 -1.70
C ALA A 33 -5.75 2.24 -1.57
N ILE A 34 -4.61 2.19 -2.26
CA ILE A 34 -3.69 1.05 -2.28
C ILE A 34 -2.95 0.91 -0.95
N GLY A 35 -2.47 2.03 -0.39
CA GLY A 35 -1.68 2.03 0.83
C GLY A 35 -2.47 1.70 2.10
N TYR A 36 -3.79 1.96 2.12
CA TYR A 36 -4.60 1.74 3.32
C TYR A 36 -6.08 1.42 3.04
N SER A 37 -6.82 2.29 2.34
CA SER A 37 -8.29 2.24 2.39
C SER A 37 -8.90 0.93 1.86
N ASN A 38 -8.29 0.31 0.85
CA ASN A 38 -8.75 -0.99 0.35
C ASN A 38 -8.58 -2.09 1.40
N ALA A 39 -7.47 -2.09 2.14
CA ALA A 39 -7.20 -3.07 3.18
C ALA A 39 -8.11 -2.84 4.39
N ALA A 40 -8.25 -1.59 4.85
CA ALA A 40 -9.15 -1.25 5.96
C ALA A 40 -10.59 -1.70 5.70
N ARG A 41 -11.12 -1.39 4.51
CA ARG A 41 -12.46 -1.83 4.10
C ARG A 41 -12.58 -3.36 4.03
N LEU A 42 -11.56 -4.05 3.52
CA LEU A 42 -11.57 -5.51 3.39
C LEU A 42 -11.50 -6.20 4.76
N LEU A 43 -10.75 -5.64 5.69
CA LEU A 43 -10.49 -6.22 7.01
C LEU A 43 -11.50 -5.75 8.08
N GLY A 44 -12.44 -4.86 7.73
CA GLY A 44 -13.47 -4.36 8.65
C GLY A 44 -12.94 -3.39 9.70
N MET A 45 -11.93 -2.59 9.35
CA MET A 45 -11.32 -1.56 10.20
C MET A 45 -11.92 -0.17 10.00
#